data_AF-A0A0H2RMK3-F1
#
_entry.id   AF-A0A0H2RMK3-F1
#
_cell.length_a   1.000
_cell.length_b   1.000
_cell.length_c   1.000
_cell.angle_alpha   90.00
_cell.angle_beta   90.00
_cell.angle_gamma   90.00
#
_symmetry.space_group_name_H-M   'P 1'
#
loop_
_entity.id
_entity.type
_entity.pdbx_description
1 polymer ?
#
loop_
_entity_poly.entity_id
_entity_poly.type
_entity_poly.pdbx_seq_one_letter_code
_entity_poly.pdbx_strand_id
1 'polypeptide(L)'
;MPSLKAFWTSLVFLLVVHTSLANAFWFWRRHDPAILPASLQPTPTTDRHLQRRCKAKNGQTVLIAGSSPTAITTTSTTTSGSGSGSESGSGSDPSDVSSRAPDAVTNPALASTATSLSTVSSAPSASGPSSTPATTGGKVGFPWLGGGNLSSFVTSNTKYTYNWDVTWVDGAQQLGLEYLPMLWNSSQANVQKFQNTVKAGYAKYVLGFNEPDLAQQANMSPQQAAQAWIQYIEPLRSQGYSLISPVGSGGPQGKQWMTEFLQACNGGCTLDGMAVHYYGTSAQSFIDYVSDTYNTFQVPIWVTEFACEDFSGQNIQCTWDQTVTYYQSTITWMEAQSYVVAYFAFGPLANMVDVNPYNQMLNTTTGGPSSPLGVDYINVSW
;
A
#
# COMPACT_ATOMS: atom_id res chain seq x y z
N MET A 1 29.05 -21.25 -40.84
CA MET A 1 28.16 -21.77 -39.78
C MET A 1 28.28 -20.86 -38.57
N PRO A 2 27.19 -20.22 -38.10
CA PRO A 2 27.22 -19.48 -36.83
C PRO A 2 27.50 -20.42 -35.65
N SER A 3 28.26 -19.98 -34.65
CA SER A 3 28.68 -20.86 -33.56
C SER A 3 27.56 -21.17 -32.56
N LEU A 4 27.47 -22.43 -32.09
CA LEU A 4 26.46 -22.90 -31.13
C LEU A 4 26.36 -22.05 -29.85
N LYS A 5 27.44 -21.36 -29.45
CA LYS A 5 27.47 -20.52 -28.25
C LYS A 5 26.37 -19.45 -28.22
N ALA A 6 26.01 -18.87 -29.37
CA ALA A 6 24.97 -17.85 -29.46
C ALA A 6 23.56 -18.41 -29.15
N PHE A 7 23.29 -19.67 -29.53
CA PHE A 7 21.98 -20.31 -29.29
C PHE A 7 21.74 -20.60 -27.81
N TRP A 8 22.78 -21.01 -27.07
CA TRP A 8 22.67 -21.29 -25.64
C TRP A 8 22.43 -20.02 -24.81
N THR A 9 23.08 -18.90 -25.15
CA THR A 9 22.82 -17.62 -24.46
C THR A 9 21.38 -17.13 -24.63
N SER A 10 20.81 -17.23 -25.84
CA SER A 10 19.42 -16.83 -26.08
C SER A 10 18.41 -17.75 -25.40
N LEU A 11 18.68 -19.06 -25.34
CA LEU A 11 17.77 -20.03 -24.72
C LEU A 11 17.71 -19.85 -23.19
N VAL A 12 18.84 -19.56 -22.54
CA VAL A 12 18.88 -19.25 -21.10
C VAL A 12 18.15 -17.93 -20.80
N PHE A 13 18.33 -16.90 -21.63
CA PHE A 13 17.59 -15.63 -21.48
C PHE A 13 16.06 -15.83 -21.56
N LEU A 14 15.59 -16.60 -22.55
CA LEU A 14 14.18 -16.94 -22.71
C LEU A 14 13.62 -17.71 -21.50
N LEU A 15 14.41 -18.61 -20.90
CA LEU A 15 13.98 -19.38 -19.73
C LEU A 15 13.86 -18.50 -18.48
N VAL A 16 14.84 -17.62 -18.23
CA VAL A 16 14.86 -16.71 -17.06
C VAL A 16 13.68 -15.73 -17.13
N VAL A 17 13.45 -15.11 -18.28
CA VAL A 17 12.32 -14.18 -18.49
C VAL A 17 10.98 -14.89 -18.29
N HIS A 18 10.83 -16.15 -18.75
CA HIS A 18 9.62 -16.94 -18.46
C HIS A 18 9.45 -17.24 -16.97
N THR A 19 10.52 -17.55 -16.21
CA THR A 19 10.38 -17.81 -14.77
C THR A 19 10.00 -16.58 -13.96
N SER A 20 10.54 -15.39 -14.26
CA SER A 20 10.15 -14.15 -13.57
C SER A 20 8.69 -13.77 -13.86
N LEU A 21 8.25 -13.88 -15.11
CA LEU A 21 6.85 -13.59 -15.48
C LEU A 21 5.87 -14.65 -14.95
N ALA A 22 6.23 -15.93 -14.98
CA ALA A 22 5.38 -17.01 -14.46
C ALA A 22 5.16 -16.90 -12.94
N ASN A 23 6.18 -16.46 -12.19
CA ASN A 23 6.02 -16.18 -10.76
C ASN A 23 5.06 -14.99 -10.56
N ALA A 24 5.29 -13.85 -11.21
CA ALA A 24 4.40 -12.68 -11.08
C ALA A 24 2.93 -13.01 -11.42
N PHE A 25 2.68 -13.88 -12.40
CA PHE A 25 1.32 -14.31 -12.78
C PHE A 25 0.63 -15.30 -11.81
N TRP A 26 1.38 -16.10 -11.03
CA TRP A 26 0.78 -17.09 -10.13
C TRP A 26 0.45 -16.53 -8.73
N PHE A 27 1.21 -15.55 -8.25
CA PHE A 27 1.14 -15.10 -6.86
C PHE A 27 -0.09 -14.26 -6.51
N TRP A 28 -0.72 -13.60 -7.48
CA TRP A 28 -1.70 -12.54 -7.21
C TRP A 28 -3.19 -12.96 -7.24
N ARG A 29 -3.51 -14.25 -7.33
CA ARG A 29 -4.90 -14.72 -7.51
C ARG A 29 -5.74 -14.63 -6.24
N ARG A 30 -6.13 -13.41 -5.85
CA ARG A 30 -6.93 -13.06 -4.65
C ARG A 30 -8.42 -13.46 -4.73
N HIS A 31 -8.72 -14.74 -4.92
CA HIS A 31 -10.10 -15.26 -4.82
C HIS A 31 -10.18 -16.60 -4.07
N ASP A 32 -10.81 -16.59 -2.89
CA ASP A 32 -11.32 -17.79 -2.21
C ASP A 32 -12.80 -17.57 -1.79
N PRO A 33 -13.78 -17.96 -2.63
CA PRO A 33 -15.20 -17.78 -2.36
C PRO A 33 -15.74 -18.92 -1.47
N ALA A 34 -15.33 -18.94 -0.21
CA ALA A 34 -15.76 -19.95 0.74
C ALA A 34 -17.25 -19.78 1.15
N ILE A 35 -18.01 -20.88 1.02
CA ILE A 35 -19.39 -21.08 1.56
C ILE A 35 -20.52 -20.30 0.85
N LEU A 36 -20.98 -20.83 -0.29
CA LEU A 36 -22.42 -20.94 -0.60
C LEU A 36 -22.72 -22.33 -1.20
N PRO A 37 -23.90 -22.92 -0.94
CA PRO A 37 -24.22 -24.29 -1.37
C PRO A 37 -24.53 -24.39 -2.88
N ALA A 38 -24.13 -25.50 -3.49
CA ALA A 38 -24.23 -25.70 -4.94
C ALA A 38 -25.67 -25.92 -5.43
N SER A 39 -26.29 -24.84 -5.92
CA SER A 39 -27.41 -24.91 -6.87
C SER A 39 -27.37 -23.70 -7.82
N LEU A 40 -27.91 -23.85 -9.03
CA LEU A 40 -27.96 -22.81 -10.09
C LEU A 40 -26.62 -22.41 -10.73
N GLN A 41 -25.91 -23.38 -11.34
CA GLN A 41 -25.06 -23.07 -12.51
C GLN A 41 -25.85 -23.28 -13.81
N PRO A 42 -25.89 -22.31 -14.74
CA PRO A 42 -26.41 -22.54 -16.09
C PRO A 42 -25.39 -23.33 -16.94
N THR A 43 -25.89 -24.20 -17.83
CA THR A 43 -25.05 -25.04 -18.68
C THR A 43 -24.49 -24.30 -19.90
N PRO A 44 -23.26 -24.60 -20.35
CA PRO A 44 -22.69 -24.02 -21.56
C PRO A 44 -23.33 -24.64 -22.82
N THR A 45 -23.86 -23.79 -23.70
CA THR A 45 -24.35 -24.21 -25.03
C THR A 45 -23.20 -24.24 -26.05
N THR A 46 -23.26 -25.18 -26.98
CA THR A 46 -22.18 -25.48 -27.92
C THR A 46 -22.23 -24.65 -29.21
N ASP A 47 -21.04 -24.36 -29.75
CA ASP A 47 -20.82 -23.63 -31.00
C ASP A 47 -21.48 -24.30 -32.22
N ARG A 48 -22.04 -23.48 -33.12
CA ARG A 48 -22.24 -23.81 -34.54
C ARG A 48 -22.01 -22.59 -35.43
N HIS A 49 -20.98 -22.66 -36.25
CA HIS A 49 -20.81 -21.81 -37.44
C HIS A 49 -22.09 -21.69 -38.29
N LEU A 50 -22.35 -20.49 -38.80
CA LEU A 50 -22.91 -20.29 -40.14
C LEU A 50 -22.38 -18.99 -40.77
N GLN A 51 -22.16 -18.97 -42.09
CA GLN A 51 -21.48 -17.90 -42.80
C GLN A 51 -22.44 -16.97 -43.57
N ARG A 52 -22.05 -15.68 -43.65
CA ARG A 52 -22.37 -14.69 -44.72
C ARG A 52 -23.84 -14.40 -45.03
N ARG A 53 -24.22 -13.12 -44.92
CA ARG A 53 -24.48 -12.23 -46.08
C ARG A 53 -24.77 -10.79 -45.66
N CYS A 54 -24.46 -9.83 -46.54
CA CYS A 54 -24.63 -8.40 -46.30
C CYS A 54 -25.92 -7.87 -46.95
N LYS A 55 -26.62 -6.92 -46.29
CA LYS A 55 -27.11 -5.67 -46.92
C LYS A 55 -27.67 -4.69 -45.88
N ALA A 56 -27.50 -3.40 -46.14
CA ALA A 56 -28.13 -2.31 -45.39
C ALA A 56 -29.40 -1.81 -46.10
N LYS A 57 -30.27 -1.12 -45.36
CA LYS A 57 -31.24 -0.15 -45.92
C LYS A 57 -31.67 0.88 -44.87
N ASN A 58 -32.13 2.04 -45.34
CA ASN A 58 -32.34 3.24 -44.54
C ASN A 58 -33.64 3.18 -43.70
N GLY A 59 -33.62 3.87 -42.55
CA GLY A 59 -34.74 3.97 -41.63
C GLY A 59 -35.80 5.01 -41.97
N GLN A 60 -36.53 5.46 -40.94
CA GLN A 60 -37.21 6.75 -40.91
C GLN A 60 -37.50 7.20 -39.47
N THR A 61 -37.70 8.51 -39.30
CA THR A 61 -37.96 9.18 -38.01
C THR A 61 -39.46 9.32 -37.75
N VAL A 62 -39.91 9.11 -36.51
CA VAL A 62 -41.14 9.71 -35.98
C VAL A 62 -40.86 10.23 -34.55
N LEU A 63 -41.46 11.36 -34.20
CA LEU A 63 -41.34 12.05 -32.91
C LEU A 63 -42.73 12.14 -32.23
N ILE A 64 -42.70 12.62 -30.97
CA ILE A 64 -43.71 13.41 -30.22
C ILE A 64 -44.35 12.71 -28.99
N ALA A 65 -44.09 13.32 -27.83
CA ALA A 65 -44.85 13.34 -26.55
C ALA A 65 -45.21 12.00 -25.85
N GLY A 66 -45.35 11.98 -24.51
CA GLY A 66 -45.15 13.02 -23.50
C GLY A 66 -45.88 12.73 -22.19
N SER A 67 -45.83 13.68 -21.24
CA SER A 67 -46.56 13.72 -19.97
C SER A 67 -46.13 12.76 -18.84
N SER A 68 -45.47 13.33 -17.82
CA SER A 68 -45.63 12.87 -16.42
C SER A 68 -46.97 13.38 -15.85
N PRO A 69 -47.44 12.82 -14.72
CA PRO A 69 -47.67 13.71 -13.58
C PRO A 69 -47.31 13.12 -12.19
N THR A 70 -46.70 13.99 -11.38
CA THR A 70 -47.00 14.26 -9.95
C THR A 70 -46.90 13.14 -8.90
N ALA A 71 -46.19 13.43 -7.80
CA ALA A 71 -46.12 12.61 -6.59
C ALA A 71 -47.37 12.76 -5.68
N ILE A 72 -47.59 11.81 -4.78
CA ILE A 72 -48.55 11.92 -3.67
C ILE A 72 -47.84 11.65 -2.35
N THR A 73 -48.00 12.58 -1.40
CA THR A 73 -47.57 12.45 -0.01
C THR A 73 -48.76 11.97 0.83
N THR A 74 -48.54 10.99 1.70
CA THR A 74 -49.51 10.60 2.74
C THR A 74 -48.80 10.43 4.09
N THR A 75 -49.31 11.10 5.13
CA THR A 75 -48.79 11.07 6.51
C THR A 75 -49.90 10.65 7.47
N SER A 76 -49.50 10.23 8.68
CA SER A 76 -50.37 9.92 9.85
C SER A 76 -51.23 8.64 9.72
N THR A 77 -51.64 7.94 10.80
CA THR A 77 -51.50 8.25 12.25
C THR A 77 -51.27 7.00 13.11
N THR A 78 -50.92 7.21 14.38
CA THR A 78 -50.68 6.22 15.44
C THR A 78 -51.94 5.54 16.00
N THR A 79 -51.80 4.30 16.49
CA THR A 79 -52.49 3.85 17.72
C THR A 79 -51.64 2.86 18.51
N SER A 80 -51.70 2.92 19.84
CA SER A 80 -51.02 2.01 20.77
C SER A 80 -51.94 0.88 21.25
N GLY A 81 -51.37 -0.23 21.74
CA GLY A 81 -52.11 -1.29 22.44
C GLY A 81 -51.19 -2.10 23.35
N SER A 82 -51.54 -2.22 24.62
CA SER A 82 -50.72 -2.86 25.66
C SER A 82 -51.45 -3.99 26.37
N GLY A 83 -50.72 -5.02 26.78
CA GLY A 83 -51.18 -6.03 27.74
C GLY A 83 -50.35 -7.32 27.66
N SER A 84 -50.07 -8.09 28.72
CA SER A 84 -49.86 -7.91 30.18
C SER A 84 -49.96 -9.32 30.81
N GLY A 85 -49.23 -9.59 31.90
CA GLY A 85 -49.19 -10.88 32.62
C GLY A 85 -47.73 -11.36 32.78
N SER A 86 -47.08 -11.26 33.95
CA SER A 86 -47.33 -11.94 35.25
C SER A 86 -46.75 -13.38 35.29
N GLU A 87 -46.05 -13.87 36.33
CA GLU A 87 -45.52 -13.28 37.60
C GLU A 87 -44.49 -14.27 38.22
N SER A 88 -43.68 -14.00 39.26
CA SER A 88 -43.50 -12.80 40.12
C SER A 88 -41.98 -12.40 40.18
N GLY A 89 -41.23 -11.99 41.22
CA GLY A 89 -41.34 -11.99 42.70
C GLY A 89 -40.49 -13.10 43.36
N SER A 90 -39.80 -12.94 44.49
CA SER A 90 -39.37 -11.79 45.34
C SER A 90 -38.18 -12.26 46.22
N GLY A 91 -37.41 -11.49 47.01
CA GLY A 91 -37.34 -10.06 47.41
C GLY A 91 -35.96 -9.84 48.10
N SER A 92 -35.69 -8.91 49.03
CA SER A 92 -36.45 -7.78 49.59
C SER A 92 -35.54 -6.84 50.44
N ASP A 93 -35.53 -5.55 50.10
CA ASP A 93 -35.16 -4.34 50.88
C ASP A 93 -33.77 -4.11 51.54
N PRO A 94 -33.40 -2.82 51.81
CA PRO A 94 -32.01 -2.39 52.09
C PRO A 94 -31.85 -1.61 53.42
N SER A 95 -30.71 -0.93 53.61
CA SER A 95 -30.54 0.20 54.54
C SER A 95 -29.51 1.21 54.01
N ASP A 96 -29.74 2.49 54.32
CA ASP A 96 -29.01 3.67 53.81
C ASP A 96 -27.87 4.12 54.76
N VAL A 97 -26.99 5.02 54.27
CA VAL A 97 -26.57 6.29 54.92
C VAL A 97 -25.43 6.95 54.11
N SER A 98 -25.54 8.27 53.89
CA SER A 98 -24.61 9.10 53.10
C SER A 98 -23.94 10.21 53.94
N SER A 99 -22.69 10.58 53.63
CA SER A 99 -22.00 11.88 53.92
C SER A 99 -20.46 11.73 53.87
N ARG A 100 -19.60 12.76 53.77
CA ARG A 100 -19.64 14.13 53.16
C ARG A 100 -18.20 14.69 53.19
N ALA A 101 -17.88 15.70 52.36
CA ALA A 101 -16.54 16.30 52.23
C ALA A 101 -16.03 17.13 53.44
N PRO A 102 -14.69 17.30 53.60
CA PRO A 102 -14.05 18.20 54.56
C PRO A 102 -13.63 19.57 53.97
N ASP A 103 -13.41 20.58 54.82
CA ASP A 103 -13.04 21.95 54.43
C ASP A 103 -12.04 22.62 55.43
N ALA A 104 -11.01 23.31 54.90
CA ALA A 104 -10.17 24.34 55.55
C ALA A 104 -9.38 23.92 56.85
N VAL A 105 -8.47 24.70 57.49
CA VAL A 105 -8.33 26.17 57.69
C VAL A 105 -6.86 26.62 57.94
N THR A 106 -6.52 27.85 57.49
CA THR A 106 -5.37 28.74 57.86
C THR A 106 -3.92 28.48 57.43
N ASN A 107 -3.19 29.60 57.35
CA ASN A 107 -1.79 29.83 56.96
C ASN A 107 -1.26 31.03 57.78
N PRO A 108 0.05 31.13 58.09
CA PRO A 108 0.69 32.44 58.26
C PRO A 108 2.01 32.59 57.48
N ALA A 109 2.18 33.76 56.86
CA ALA A 109 3.46 34.27 56.36
C ALA A 109 4.23 34.99 57.51
N LEU A 110 5.45 35.53 57.39
CA LEU A 110 6.32 35.82 56.24
C LEU A 110 7.76 36.05 56.77
N ALA A 111 8.81 35.54 56.11
CA ALA A 111 10.19 35.99 56.32
C ALA A 111 11.04 35.73 55.05
N SER A 112 12.07 36.55 54.80
CA SER A 112 12.90 36.48 53.59
C SER A 112 14.39 36.55 53.90
N THR A 113 15.15 35.61 53.36
CA THR A 113 16.62 35.68 53.20
C THR A 113 17.00 35.03 51.88
N ALA A 114 17.69 35.78 51.01
CA ALA A 114 18.22 35.27 49.76
C ALA A 114 19.68 34.84 49.93
N THR A 115 20.01 33.62 49.48
CA THR A 115 21.39 33.16 49.25
C THR A 115 21.44 32.44 47.91
N SER A 116 22.57 32.56 47.21
CA SER A 116 22.72 32.26 45.79
C SER A 116 23.43 30.93 45.49
N LEU A 117 23.32 30.51 44.22
CA LEU A 117 24.22 29.59 43.51
C LEU A 117 24.34 28.14 44.01
N SER A 118 23.79 27.21 43.21
CA SER A 118 24.63 26.25 42.46
C SER A 118 23.79 25.61 41.34
N THR A 119 24.22 25.76 40.09
CA THR A 119 23.58 25.13 38.92
C THR A 119 23.94 23.65 38.82
N VAL A 120 22.94 22.78 38.66
CA VAL A 120 23.16 21.35 38.48
C VAL A 120 23.90 21.07 37.17
N SER A 121 24.83 20.13 37.17
CA SER A 121 25.64 19.79 36.00
C SER A 121 24.78 19.26 34.85
N SER A 122 24.82 19.92 33.69
CA SER A 122 24.16 19.43 32.48
C SER A 122 24.78 18.11 32.02
N ALA A 123 23.95 17.07 31.87
CA ALA A 123 24.35 15.88 31.12
C ALA A 123 24.54 16.25 29.63
N PRO A 124 25.45 15.58 28.90
CA PRO A 124 25.64 15.85 27.47
C PRO A 124 24.37 15.46 26.69
N SER A 125 23.78 16.43 26.00
CA SER A 125 22.65 16.18 25.11
C SER A 125 23.03 15.17 24.02
N ALA A 126 22.25 14.11 23.87
CA ALA A 126 22.44 13.16 22.77
C ALA A 126 22.29 13.88 21.42
N SER A 127 23.22 13.60 20.49
CA SER A 127 23.17 14.13 19.13
C SER A 127 21.88 13.69 18.44
N GLY A 128 21.01 14.64 18.09
CA GLY A 128 19.85 14.37 17.26
C GLY A 128 20.26 13.82 15.88
N PRO A 129 19.37 13.08 15.19
CA PRO A 129 19.68 12.53 13.87
C PRO A 129 20.05 13.65 12.90
N SER A 130 21.18 13.48 12.20
CA SER A 130 21.65 14.46 11.21
C SER A 130 20.67 14.54 10.04
N SER A 131 19.93 15.64 9.96
CA SER A 131 19.05 15.97 8.85
C SER A 131 19.87 16.25 7.59
N THR A 132 20.26 15.18 6.90
CA THR A 132 20.94 15.24 5.61
C THR A 132 20.09 16.06 4.63
N PRO A 133 20.62 17.14 4.02
CA PRO A 133 19.84 17.97 3.09
C PRO A 133 19.26 17.14 1.95
N ALA A 134 17.99 17.38 1.63
CA ALA A 134 17.30 16.66 0.56
C ALA A 134 18.03 16.83 -0.78
N THR A 135 18.60 15.74 -1.29
CA THR A 135 19.31 15.75 -2.58
C THR A 135 18.31 15.87 -3.72
N THR A 136 18.49 16.93 -4.53
CA THR A 136 17.61 17.34 -5.62
C THR A 136 17.43 16.24 -6.67
N GLY A 137 16.33 15.51 -6.52
CA GLY A 137 15.82 14.46 -7.38
C GLY A 137 14.54 13.94 -6.73
N GLY A 138 13.45 13.86 -7.48
CA GLY A 138 12.09 13.76 -6.93
C GLY A 138 11.74 12.45 -6.21
N LYS A 139 10.52 12.40 -5.68
CA LYS A 139 10.01 11.29 -4.86
C LYS A 139 9.39 10.16 -5.69
N VAL A 140 9.21 10.36 -7.00
CA VAL A 140 8.51 9.38 -7.85
C VAL A 140 9.35 8.11 -7.96
N GLY A 141 8.79 7.01 -7.46
CA GLY A 141 9.22 5.67 -7.76
C GLY A 141 8.21 4.97 -8.67
N PHE A 142 8.56 3.83 -9.25
CA PHE A 142 7.57 2.96 -9.87
C PHE A 142 7.97 1.48 -9.83
N PRO A 143 7.02 0.55 -9.60
CA PRO A 143 7.26 -0.86 -9.84
C PRO A 143 7.39 -1.10 -11.35
N TRP A 144 8.27 -2.01 -11.77
CA TRP A 144 8.51 -2.27 -13.19
C TRP A 144 8.78 -3.75 -13.51
N LEU A 145 7.85 -4.36 -14.26
CA LEU A 145 7.94 -5.73 -14.77
C LEU A 145 8.25 -5.78 -16.28
N GLY A 146 8.59 -4.65 -16.91
CA GLY A 146 8.76 -4.55 -18.36
C GLY A 146 7.44 -4.39 -19.11
N GLY A 147 7.44 -4.79 -20.39
CA GLY A 147 6.32 -4.57 -21.30
C GLY A 147 6.26 -3.18 -21.95
N GLY A 148 7.22 -2.31 -21.63
CA GLY A 148 7.39 -0.97 -22.22
C GLY A 148 8.86 -0.56 -22.33
N ASN A 149 9.10 0.66 -22.79
CA ASN A 149 10.41 1.30 -22.78
C ASN A 149 10.63 2.03 -21.44
N LEU A 150 11.46 1.45 -20.58
CA LEU A 150 11.82 2.02 -19.27
C LEU A 150 12.32 3.48 -19.37
N SER A 151 13.08 3.84 -20.40
CA SER A 151 13.62 5.21 -20.50
C SER A 151 12.56 6.28 -20.74
N SER A 152 11.33 5.91 -21.13
CA SER A 152 10.22 6.84 -21.31
C SER A 152 9.47 7.16 -20.00
N PHE A 153 9.77 6.43 -18.92
CA PHE A 153 9.28 6.70 -17.56
C PHE A 153 10.29 7.52 -16.74
N VAL A 154 11.46 7.85 -17.28
CA VAL A 154 12.52 8.55 -16.54
C VAL A 154 12.49 10.06 -16.83
N THR A 155 12.31 10.85 -15.78
CA THR A 155 12.26 12.32 -15.77
C THR A 155 13.20 12.87 -14.68
N SER A 156 13.20 14.19 -14.44
CA SER A 156 13.86 14.80 -13.26
C SER A 156 13.24 14.40 -11.92
N ASN A 157 12.00 13.91 -11.94
CA ASN A 157 11.18 13.67 -10.74
C ASN A 157 11.16 12.19 -10.36
N THR A 158 11.47 11.30 -11.31
CA THR A 158 11.62 9.86 -11.07
C THR A 158 13.01 9.50 -10.58
N LYS A 159 13.07 8.67 -9.54
CA LYS A 159 14.32 8.36 -8.83
C LYS A 159 14.43 6.91 -8.37
N TYR A 160 13.31 6.22 -8.17
CA TYR A 160 13.29 4.89 -7.55
C TYR A 160 12.58 3.84 -8.42
N THR A 161 12.99 2.58 -8.33
CA THR A 161 12.24 1.46 -8.93
C THR A 161 12.43 0.15 -8.17
N TYR A 162 11.48 -0.77 -8.29
CA TYR A 162 11.57 -2.15 -7.80
C TYR A 162 10.69 -3.07 -8.66
N ASN A 163 10.73 -4.37 -8.39
CA ASN A 163 10.05 -5.38 -9.22
C ASN A 163 9.63 -6.64 -8.43
N TRP A 164 9.44 -6.51 -7.11
CA TRP A 164 9.19 -7.61 -6.15
C TRP A 164 10.26 -8.73 -6.13
N ASP A 165 11.38 -8.55 -6.83
CA ASP A 165 12.54 -9.45 -6.86
C ASP A 165 13.73 -8.78 -6.14
N VAL A 166 14.85 -9.50 -6.05
CA VAL A 166 16.16 -9.00 -5.61
C VAL A 166 17.05 -8.56 -6.79
N THR A 167 16.61 -8.83 -8.01
CA THR A 167 17.37 -8.65 -9.25
C THR A 167 17.01 -7.34 -9.94
N TRP A 168 17.98 -6.42 -10.09
CA TRP A 168 17.85 -5.16 -10.82
C TRP A 168 17.00 -5.27 -12.10
N VAL A 169 16.15 -4.27 -12.31
CA VAL A 169 15.48 -4.04 -13.60
C VAL A 169 16.52 -3.73 -14.68
N ASP A 170 16.47 -4.44 -15.81
CA ASP A 170 17.34 -4.21 -16.96
C ASP A 170 17.28 -2.74 -17.43
N GLY A 171 18.45 -2.09 -17.49
CA GLY A 171 18.59 -0.69 -17.90
C GLY A 171 18.38 0.37 -16.81
N ALA A 172 17.81 0.02 -15.65
CA ALA A 172 17.48 1.00 -14.60
C ALA A 172 18.72 1.68 -14.01
N GLN A 173 19.80 0.93 -13.77
CA GLN A 173 21.06 1.46 -13.24
C GLN A 173 21.72 2.43 -14.23
N GLN A 174 21.64 2.15 -15.54
CA GLN A 174 22.18 2.99 -16.61
C GLN A 174 21.38 4.29 -16.80
N LEU A 175 20.10 4.28 -16.39
CA LEU A 175 19.23 5.46 -16.36
C LEU A 175 19.32 6.26 -15.04
N GLY A 176 20.17 5.83 -14.09
CA GLY A 176 20.40 6.53 -12.83
C GLY A 176 19.32 6.32 -11.76
N LEU A 177 18.43 5.34 -11.93
CA LEU A 177 17.43 4.98 -10.93
C LEU A 177 18.06 4.23 -9.75
N GLU A 178 17.60 4.51 -8.54
CA GLU A 178 17.91 3.74 -7.33
C GLU A 178 16.97 2.55 -7.23
N TYR A 179 17.52 1.33 -7.19
CA TYR A 179 16.73 0.10 -7.10
C TYR A 179 16.59 -0.39 -5.65
N LEU A 180 15.40 -0.89 -5.31
CA LEU A 180 15.10 -1.52 -4.02
C LEU A 180 14.96 -3.04 -4.22
N PRO A 181 16.05 -3.85 -4.07
CA PRO A 181 15.92 -5.30 -3.99
C PRO A 181 15.03 -5.70 -2.80
N MET A 182 14.07 -6.59 -3.05
CA MET A 182 13.05 -6.99 -2.07
C MET A 182 13.28 -8.43 -1.61
N LEU A 183 13.45 -8.67 -0.30
CA LEU A 183 13.36 -10.03 0.24
C LEU A 183 11.88 -10.36 0.45
N TRP A 184 11.20 -10.74 -0.64
CA TRP A 184 9.75 -10.86 -0.69
C TRP A 184 9.15 -11.76 0.42
N ASN A 185 9.78 -12.91 0.71
CA ASN A 185 9.52 -13.73 1.90
C ASN A 185 10.77 -14.52 2.35
N SER A 186 10.72 -15.14 3.53
CA SER A 186 11.82 -15.95 4.07
C SER A 186 11.90 -17.39 3.53
N SER A 187 11.36 -17.68 2.34
CA SER A 187 11.49 -19.02 1.75
C SER A 187 12.95 -19.30 1.35
N GLN A 188 13.39 -20.57 1.42
CA GLN A 188 14.78 -20.94 1.17
C GLN A 188 15.30 -20.48 -0.20
N ALA A 189 14.44 -20.49 -1.24
CA ALA A 189 14.80 -20.03 -2.57
C ALA A 189 15.01 -18.50 -2.62
N ASN A 190 14.11 -17.73 -2.03
CA ASN A 190 14.21 -16.26 -1.98
C ASN A 190 15.38 -15.81 -1.11
N VAL A 191 15.56 -16.41 0.07
CA VAL A 191 16.71 -16.18 0.96
C VAL A 191 18.03 -16.50 0.25
N GLN A 192 18.13 -17.64 -0.45
CA GLN A 192 19.37 -17.99 -1.16
C GLN A 192 19.64 -17.06 -2.35
N LYS A 193 18.61 -16.66 -3.11
CA LYS A 193 18.76 -15.67 -4.20
C LYS A 193 19.23 -14.33 -3.63
N PHE A 194 18.55 -13.83 -2.61
CA PHE A 194 18.88 -12.60 -1.88
C PHE A 194 20.31 -12.60 -1.33
N GLN A 195 20.69 -13.64 -0.57
CA GLN A 195 22.03 -13.73 0.01
C GLN A 195 23.14 -13.91 -1.02
N ASN A 196 22.86 -14.41 -2.22
CA ASN A 196 23.84 -14.47 -3.31
C ASN A 196 23.99 -13.13 -4.05
N THR A 197 22.92 -12.35 -4.15
CA THR A 197 22.83 -11.14 -4.98
C THR A 197 23.08 -9.85 -4.19
N VAL A 198 22.45 -9.68 -3.03
CA VAL A 198 22.48 -8.44 -2.24
C VAL A 198 23.75 -8.40 -1.38
N LYS A 199 24.67 -7.51 -1.74
CA LYS A 199 26.01 -7.32 -1.16
C LYS A 199 26.37 -5.83 -1.15
N ALA A 200 27.31 -5.43 -0.29
CA ALA A 200 27.89 -4.08 -0.27
C ALA A 200 28.12 -3.50 -1.68
N GLY A 201 27.45 -2.39 -1.99
CA GLY A 201 27.54 -1.71 -3.29
C GLY A 201 26.60 -2.22 -4.40
N TYR A 202 25.79 -3.27 -4.19
CA TYR A 202 24.81 -3.74 -5.18
C TYR A 202 23.60 -2.81 -5.30
N ALA A 203 23.15 -2.22 -4.20
CA ALA A 203 22.13 -1.18 -4.12
C ALA A 203 22.36 -0.33 -2.85
N LYS A 204 21.64 0.80 -2.70
CA LYS A 204 21.66 1.64 -1.47
C LYS A 204 20.57 1.30 -0.48
N TYR A 205 19.49 0.69 -0.97
CA TYR A 205 18.28 0.38 -0.23
C TYR A 205 18.01 -1.12 -0.28
N VAL A 206 17.20 -1.61 0.65
CA VAL A 206 16.63 -2.96 0.62
C VAL A 206 15.22 -2.91 1.19
N LEU A 207 14.29 -3.63 0.59
CA LEU A 207 12.89 -3.68 0.99
C LEU A 207 12.57 -5.04 1.63
N GLY A 208 11.76 -5.02 2.70
CA GLY A 208 11.39 -6.21 3.46
C GLY A 208 10.33 -7.09 2.80
N PHE A 209 9.71 -7.94 3.61
CA PHE A 209 8.71 -8.93 3.19
C PHE A 209 7.41 -8.26 2.68
N ASN A 210 6.75 -8.87 1.69
CA ASN A 210 5.60 -8.32 0.98
C ASN A 210 4.26 -8.88 1.47
N GLU A 211 3.42 -8.02 2.08
CA GLU A 211 2.14 -8.38 2.70
C GLU A 211 2.23 -9.67 3.56
N PRO A 212 3.16 -9.75 4.53
CA PRO A 212 3.37 -10.97 5.34
C PRO A 212 2.16 -11.34 6.21
N ASP A 213 1.25 -10.40 6.46
CA ASP A 213 -0.02 -10.60 7.13
C ASP A 213 -1.09 -11.27 6.25
N LEU A 214 -0.86 -11.44 4.93
CA LEU A 214 -1.79 -12.09 4.01
C LEU A 214 -1.33 -13.49 3.62
N ALA A 215 -2.23 -14.46 3.77
CA ALA A 215 -1.96 -15.89 3.55
C ALA A 215 -1.54 -16.25 2.12
N GLN A 216 -1.94 -15.45 1.13
CA GLN A 216 -1.63 -15.66 -0.29
C GLN A 216 -0.38 -14.89 -0.76
N GLN A 217 0.23 -14.10 0.12
CA GLN A 217 1.41 -13.28 -0.14
C GLN A 217 2.61 -13.85 0.63
N ALA A 218 3.42 -13.04 1.31
CA ALA A 218 4.61 -13.55 1.99
C ALA A 218 4.27 -14.55 3.13
N ASN A 219 3.09 -14.42 3.75
CA ASN A 219 2.52 -15.34 4.73
C ASN A 219 3.50 -15.73 5.87
N MET A 220 3.80 -14.75 6.71
CA MET A 220 4.78 -14.86 7.80
C MET A 220 4.24 -14.23 9.08
N SER A 221 4.33 -14.97 10.19
CA SER A 221 4.02 -14.38 11.50
C SER A 221 5.01 -13.25 11.84
N PRO A 222 4.62 -12.28 12.68
CA PRO A 222 5.51 -11.22 13.13
C PRO A 222 6.84 -11.74 13.71
N GLN A 223 6.81 -12.88 14.40
CA GLN A 223 7.98 -13.53 15.00
C GLN A 223 8.87 -14.22 13.95
N GLN A 224 8.28 -14.85 12.94
CA GLN A 224 9.02 -15.43 11.81
C GLN A 224 9.72 -14.33 10.99
N ALA A 225 9.02 -13.22 10.75
CA ALA A 225 9.58 -12.06 10.08
C ALA A 225 10.68 -11.37 10.89
N ALA A 226 10.51 -11.20 12.21
CA ALA A 226 11.55 -10.66 13.07
C ALA A 226 12.83 -11.52 13.04
N GLN A 227 12.71 -12.84 13.15
CA GLN A 227 13.84 -13.78 13.06
C GLN A 227 14.53 -13.70 11.69
N ALA A 228 13.77 -13.71 10.59
CA ALA A 228 14.30 -13.60 9.24
C ALA A 228 14.95 -12.22 8.97
N TRP A 229 14.38 -11.14 9.51
CA TRP A 229 14.97 -9.79 9.41
C TRP A 229 16.33 -9.74 10.10
N ILE A 230 16.40 -10.15 11.37
CA ILE A 230 17.63 -10.19 12.18
C ILE A 230 18.72 -11.05 11.50
N GLN A 231 18.33 -12.17 10.90
CA GLN A 231 19.27 -13.09 10.26
C GLN A 231 19.75 -12.64 8.87
N TYR A 232 18.90 -12.00 8.06
CA TYR A 232 19.17 -11.78 6.64
C TYR A 232 19.25 -10.30 6.23
N ILE A 233 18.46 -9.41 6.84
CA ILE A 233 18.32 -8.00 6.43
C ILE A 233 19.14 -7.07 7.33
N GLU A 234 19.04 -7.21 8.65
CA GLU A 234 19.77 -6.36 9.62
C GLU A 234 21.29 -6.29 9.37
N PRO A 235 22.00 -7.39 9.02
CA PRO A 235 23.43 -7.34 8.72
C PRO A 235 23.81 -6.44 7.54
N LEU A 236 22.87 -6.08 6.66
CA LEU A 236 23.12 -5.20 5.51
C LEU A 236 23.42 -3.74 5.91
N ARG A 237 23.03 -3.29 7.12
CA ARG A 237 23.45 -1.95 7.63
C ARG A 237 24.98 -1.80 7.62
N SER A 238 25.69 -2.85 8.03
CA SER A 238 27.16 -2.89 8.04
C SER A 238 27.78 -2.85 6.64
N GLN A 239 26.97 -3.09 5.59
CA GLN A 239 27.34 -3.05 4.18
C GLN A 239 26.88 -1.76 3.49
N GLY A 240 26.38 -0.77 4.25
CA GLY A 240 25.99 0.55 3.75
C GLY A 240 24.55 0.67 3.27
N TYR A 241 23.68 -0.31 3.56
CA TYR A 241 22.27 -0.27 3.19
C TYR A 241 21.43 0.55 4.17
N SER A 242 20.49 1.33 3.63
CA SER A 242 19.30 1.76 4.35
C SER A 242 18.23 0.66 4.28
N LEU A 243 17.71 0.24 5.43
CA LEU A 243 16.73 -0.84 5.52
C LEU A 243 15.30 -0.26 5.52
N ILE A 244 14.52 -0.63 4.51
CA ILE A 244 13.10 -0.31 4.42
C ILE A 244 12.31 -1.53 4.94
N SER A 245 11.32 -1.29 5.80
CA SER A 245 10.59 -2.32 6.54
C SER A 245 9.93 -3.39 5.66
N PRO A 246 9.45 -4.50 6.25
CA PRO A 246 8.35 -5.25 5.65
C PRO A 246 7.16 -4.33 5.40
N VAL A 247 6.28 -4.69 4.48
CA VAL A 247 5.07 -3.92 4.18
C VAL A 247 3.85 -4.79 4.34
N GLY A 248 3.00 -4.47 5.30
CA GLY A 248 1.73 -5.18 5.52
C GLY A 248 0.64 -4.71 4.55
N SER A 249 -0.50 -5.40 4.54
CA SER A 249 -1.69 -4.94 3.83
C SER A 249 -2.16 -3.56 4.33
N GLY A 250 -2.78 -2.78 3.43
CA GLY A 250 -3.20 -1.42 3.74
C GLY A 250 -4.23 -1.32 4.87
N GLY A 251 -4.15 -0.23 5.64
CA GLY A 251 -5.08 0.03 6.74
C GLY A 251 -4.70 -0.65 8.07
N PRO A 252 -5.68 -0.90 8.97
CA PRO A 252 -5.40 -1.31 10.34
C PRO A 252 -4.67 -2.66 10.49
N GLN A 253 -4.91 -3.62 9.60
CA GLN A 253 -4.36 -4.98 9.71
C GLN A 253 -2.83 -4.99 9.57
N GLY A 254 -2.28 -4.47 8.46
CA GLY A 254 -0.83 -4.38 8.27
C GLY A 254 -0.15 -3.48 9.31
N LYS A 255 -0.83 -2.43 9.80
CA LYS A 255 -0.32 -1.59 10.89
C LYS A 255 -0.26 -2.35 12.23
N GLN A 256 -1.25 -3.18 12.55
CA GLN A 256 -1.19 -4.07 13.72
C GLN A 256 -0.04 -5.08 13.57
N TRP A 257 0.06 -5.78 12.42
CA TRP A 257 1.14 -6.73 12.15
C TRP A 257 2.52 -6.07 12.27
N MET A 258 2.70 -4.84 11.77
CA MET A 258 3.94 -4.06 11.91
C MET A 258 4.27 -3.76 13.38
N THR A 259 3.26 -3.44 14.18
CA THR A 259 3.42 -3.20 15.62
C THR A 259 3.87 -4.48 16.33
N GLU A 260 3.25 -5.62 16.02
CA GLU A 260 3.63 -6.94 16.55
C GLU A 260 5.02 -7.39 16.07
N PHE A 261 5.42 -7.03 14.85
CA PHE A 261 6.75 -7.32 14.29
C PHE A 261 7.84 -6.55 15.04
N LEU A 262 7.66 -5.24 15.25
CA LEU A 262 8.59 -4.41 16.02
C LEU A 262 8.70 -4.86 17.48
N GLN A 263 7.61 -5.35 18.08
CA GLN A 263 7.64 -6.00 19.39
C GLN A 263 8.44 -7.32 19.36
N ALA A 264 8.18 -8.19 18.38
CA ALA A 264 8.87 -9.47 18.23
C ALA A 264 10.37 -9.31 17.91
N CYS A 265 10.76 -8.22 17.27
CA CYS A 265 12.15 -7.83 17.05
C CYS A 265 12.91 -7.51 18.36
N ASN A 266 12.22 -7.09 19.43
CA ASN A 266 12.81 -6.76 20.74
C ASN A 266 14.06 -5.85 20.64
N GLY A 267 14.00 -4.82 19.77
CA GLY A 267 15.10 -3.90 19.49
C GLY A 267 16.19 -4.40 18.51
N GLY A 268 16.07 -5.62 17.99
CA GLY A 268 17.03 -6.22 17.04
C GLY A 268 16.80 -5.90 15.55
N CYS A 269 15.76 -5.13 15.21
CA CYS A 269 15.45 -4.70 13.84
C CYS A 269 15.48 -3.18 13.76
N THR A 270 16.33 -2.61 12.90
CA THR A 270 16.47 -1.15 12.73
C THR A 270 15.93 -0.71 11.38
N LEU A 271 14.90 0.14 11.39
CA LEU A 271 14.26 0.68 10.18
C LEU A 271 14.81 2.08 9.85
N ASP A 272 15.28 2.28 8.62
CA ASP A 272 15.56 3.63 8.06
C ASP A 272 14.37 4.17 7.25
N GLY A 273 13.45 3.29 6.85
CA GLY A 273 12.19 3.65 6.20
C GLY A 273 11.08 2.67 6.55
N MET A 274 9.85 3.20 6.61
CA MET A 274 8.62 2.44 6.84
C MET A 274 7.87 2.34 5.51
N ALA A 275 7.80 1.14 4.95
CA ALA A 275 7.03 0.86 3.74
C ALA A 275 5.54 0.71 4.06
N VAL A 276 4.68 1.31 3.24
CA VAL A 276 3.22 1.24 3.34
C VAL A 276 2.58 0.97 1.99
N HIS A 277 1.58 0.08 1.97
CA HIS A 277 0.67 -0.09 0.84
C HIS A 277 -0.67 0.58 1.15
N TYR A 278 -1.30 1.20 0.15
CA TYR A 278 -2.68 1.68 0.29
C TYR A 278 -3.48 1.56 -1.00
N TYR A 279 -4.44 0.66 -0.98
CA TYR A 279 -5.47 0.49 -2.00
C TYR A 279 -6.80 0.93 -1.40
N GLY A 280 -7.34 2.02 -1.92
CA GLY A 280 -8.60 2.60 -1.44
C GLY A 280 -9.06 3.74 -2.35
N THR A 281 -10.35 4.06 -2.30
CA THR A 281 -10.99 5.01 -3.24
C THR A 281 -11.20 6.41 -2.66
N SER A 282 -10.64 6.67 -1.47
CA SER A 282 -10.71 7.95 -0.75
C SER A 282 -9.30 8.52 -0.54
N ALA A 283 -9.01 9.64 -1.20
CA ALA A 283 -7.71 10.33 -1.05
C ALA A 283 -7.50 10.87 0.38
N GLN A 284 -8.56 11.30 1.07
CA GLN A 284 -8.45 11.70 2.48
C GLN A 284 -8.07 10.51 3.37
N SER A 285 -8.65 9.34 3.12
CA SER A 285 -8.38 8.14 3.92
C SER A 285 -6.97 7.56 3.67
N PHE A 286 -6.40 7.78 2.47
CA PHE A 286 -4.98 7.60 2.20
C PHE A 286 -4.13 8.56 3.06
N ILE A 287 -4.44 9.86 3.02
CA ILE A 287 -3.72 10.92 3.75
C ILE A 287 -3.74 10.65 5.25
N ASP A 288 -4.90 10.30 5.80
CA ASP A 288 -5.09 9.97 7.21
C ASP A 288 -4.23 8.75 7.61
N TYR A 289 -4.26 7.67 6.82
CA TYR A 289 -3.49 6.45 7.09
C TYR A 289 -1.98 6.66 7.04
N VAL A 290 -1.47 7.40 6.04
CA VAL A 290 -0.03 7.70 5.93
C VAL A 290 0.42 8.61 7.08
N SER A 291 -0.41 9.61 7.44
CA SER A 291 -0.15 10.50 8.59
C SER A 291 -0.14 9.74 9.92
N ASP A 292 -1.14 8.89 10.16
CA ASP A 292 -1.27 8.06 11.36
C ASP A 292 -0.13 7.04 11.48
N THR A 293 0.32 6.46 10.37
CA THR A 293 1.46 5.54 10.33
C THR A 293 2.76 6.27 10.68
N TYR A 294 3.02 7.43 10.08
CA TYR A 294 4.19 8.25 10.44
C TYR A 294 4.14 8.70 11.91
N ASN A 295 3.00 9.22 12.37
CA ASN A 295 2.83 9.68 13.74
C ASN A 295 3.06 8.57 14.78
N THR A 296 2.71 7.32 14.45
CA THR A 296 2.88 6.17 15.34
C THR A 296 4.32 5.67 15.42
N PHE A 297 5.01 5.55 14.28
CA PHE A 297 6.33 4.90 14.24
C PHE A 297 7.52 5.88 14.18
N GLN A 298 7.30 7.14 13.78
CA GLN A 298 8.32 8.19 13.66
C GLN A 298 9.51 7.81 12.73
N VAL A 299 9.26 6.94 11.75
CA VAL A 299 10.22 6.51 10.71
C VAL A 299 9.78 7.08 9.36
N PRO A 300 10.68 7.60 8.51
CA PRO A 300 10.33 8.16 7.20
C PRO A 300 9.54 7.18 6.31
N ILE A 301 8.49 7.65 5.65
CA ILE A 301 7.55 6.81 4.89
C ILE A 301 8.02 6.59 3.45
N TRP A 302 7.87 5.35 2.99
CA TRP A 302 7.95 4.93 1.60
C TRP A 302 6.59 4.34 1.21
N VAL A 303 5.84 5.00 0.32
CA VAL A 303 4.55 4.47 -0.15
C VAL A 303 4.83 3.52 -1.31
N THR A 304 5.15 2.27 -1.01
CA THR A 304 5.69 1.30 -1.99
C THR A 304 4.64 0.77 -2.97
N GLU A 305 3.35 0.85 -2.63
CA GLU A 305 2.23 0.64 -3.57
C GLU A 305 1.05 1.53 -3.21
N PHE A 306 0.46 2.24 -4.19
CA PHE A 306 -0.86 2.84 -4.04
C PHE A 306 -1.64 2.94 -5.35
N ALA A 307 -2.97 2.76 -5.27
CA ALA A 307 -3.91 2.91 -6.38
C ALA A 307 -5.35 3.20 -5.90
N CYS A 308 -6.17 3.74 -6.81
CA CYS A 308 -7.60 4.01 -6.60
C CYS A 308 -8.38 2.72 -6.88
N GLU A 309 -8.59 1.92 -5.82
CA GLU A 309 -8.92 0.49 -5.88
C GLU A 309 -9.76 0.07 -4.66
N ASP A 310 -10.69 -0.89 -4.80
CA ASP A 310 -11.50 -1.43 -3.69
C ASP A 310 -11.40 -2.97 -3.57
N PHE A 311 -10.43 -3.42 -2.76
CA PHE A 311 -10.30 -4.83 -2.38
C PHE A 311 -11.24 -5.29 -1.25
N SER A 312 -12.15 -4.45 -0.73
CA SER A 312 -13.07 -4.85 0.35
C SER A 312 -14.20 -5.79 -0.10
N GLY A 313 -14.32 -6.04 -1.40
CA GLY A 313 -15.40 -6.83 -1.99
C GLY A 313 -16.74 -6.09 -2.13
N GLN A 314 -16.81 -4.82 -1.71
CA GLN A 314 -17.97 -3.94 -1.94
C GLN A 314 -18.06 -3.47 -3.41
N ASN A 315 -16.97 -3.59 -4.17
CA ASN A 315 -16.86 -3.24 -5.59
C ASN A 315 -17.12 -1.74 -5.85
N ILE A 316 -16.74 -0.88 -4.92
CA ILE A 316 -16.86 0.59 -5.00
C ILE A 316 -15.64 1.14 -5.77
N GLN A 317 -15.49 0.69 -7.01
CA GLN A 317 -14.33 1.00 -7.85
C GLN A 317 -14.37 2.42 -8.40
N CYS A 318 -13.19 3.07 -8.45
CA CYS A 318 -13.04 4.42 -8.98
C CYS A 318 -13.43 4.48 -10.47
N THR A 319 -14.22 5.50 -10.85
CA THR A 319 -14.28 5.95 -12.24
C THR A 319 -12.96 6.62 -12.65
N TRP A 320 -12.74 6.81 -13.95
CA TRP A 320 -11.58 7.54 -14.46
C TRP A 320 -11.34 8.89 -13.77
N ASP A 321 -12.38 9.73 -13.66
CA ASP A 321 -12.27 11.05 -13.04
C ASP A 321 -11.95 10.95 -11.53
N GLN A 322 -12.46 9.93 -10.85
CA GLN A 322 -12.12 9.65 -9.45
C GLN A 322 -10.66 9.18 -9.31
N THR A 323 -10.17 8.33 -10.21
CA THR A 323 -8.75 7.90 -10.24
C THR A 323 -7.81 9.09 -10.47
N VAL A 324 -8.11 9.97 -11.43
CA VAL A 324 -7.36 11.20 -11.67
C VAL A 324 -7.36 12.11 -10.43
N THR A 325 -8.55 12.36 -9.85
CA THR A 325 -8.70 13.19 -8.63
C THR A 325 -7.94 12.59 -7.44
N TYR A 326 -7.94 11.26 -7.29
CA TYR A 326 -7.22 10.54 -6.25
C TYR A 326 -5.71 10.70 -6.38
N TYR A 327 -5.15 10.47 -7.57
CA TYR A 327 -3.71 10.66 -7.80
C TYR A 327 -3.29 12.12 -7.63
N GLN A 328 -4.03 13.08 -8.19
CA GLN A 328 -3.79 14.52 -7.97
C GLN A 328 -3.75 14.87 -6.47
N SER A 329 -4.77 14.47 -5.72
CA SER A 329 -4.89 14.80 -4.29
C SER A 329 -3.80 14.16 -3.43
N THR A 330 -3.52 12.87 -3.64
CA THR A 330 -2.54 12.11 -2.85
C THR A 330 -1.10 12.51 -3.18
N ILE A 331 -0.77 12.73 -4.45
CA ILE A 331 0.59 13.12 -4.89
C ILE A 331 0.91 14.57 -4.48
N THR A 332 -0.01 15.51 -4.69
CA THR A 332 0.18 16.91 -4.24
C THR A 332 0.42 16.98 -2.73
N TRP A 333 -0.30 16.16 -1.95
CA TRP A 333 -0.08 16.07 -0.52
C TRP A 333 1.27 15.41 -0.17
N MET A 334 1.63 14.29 -0.83
CA MET A 334 2.90 13.59 -0.58
C MET A 334 4.13 14.42 -0.94
N GLU A 335 4.10 15.22 -2.00
CA GLU A 335 5.17 16.17 -2.32
C GLU A 335 5.39 17.18 -1.20
N ALA A 336 4.31 17.71 -0.61
CA ALA A 336 4.38 18.63 0.53
C ALA A 336 4.90 17.99 1.84
N GLN A 337 4.87 16.66 2.00
CA GLN A 337 5.33 16.01 3.23
C GLN A 337 6.85 15.77 3.24
N SER A 338 7.57 16.40 4.16
CA SER A 338 9.02 16.19 4.33
C SER A 338 9.40 14.78 4.81
N TYR A 339 8.46 14.05 5.41
CA TYR A 339 8.67 12.69 5.92
C TYR A 339 8.30 11.59 4.91
N VAL A 340 7.67 11.93 3.78
CA VAL A 340 7.48 10.99 2.66
C VAL A 340 8.70 11.07 1.75
N VAL A 341 9.46 9.98 1.68
CA VAL A 341 10.74 9.88 0.95
C VAL A 341 10.50 9.54 -0.51
N ALA A 342 9.60 8.60 -0.76
CA ALA A 342 9.24 8.12 -2.10
C ALA A 342 7.80 7.57 -2.13
N TYR A 343 7.19 7.58 -3.31
CA TYR A 343 5.88 6.95 -3.56
C TYR A 343 5.85 6.28 -4.93
N PHE A 344 5.13 5.15 -5.01
CA PHE A 344 5.15 4.20 -6.12
C PHE A 344 3.72 3.82 -6.49
N ALA A 345 3.19 4.40 -7.57
CA ALA A 345 1.85 4.07 -8.04
C ALA A 345 1.83 2.65 -8.63
N PHE A 346 0.85 1.84 -8.24
CA PHE A 346 0.63 0.54 -8.88
C PHE A 346 -0.11 0.78 -10.22
N GLY A 347 0.67 1.04 -11.27
CA GLY A 347 0.14 1.52 -12.55
C GLY A 347 1.08 1.40 -13.75
N PRO A 348 2.41 1.61 -13.64
CA PRO A 348 3.39 1.46 -14.74
C PRO A 348 3.65 -0.01 -15.18
N LEU A 349 2.59 -0.79 -15.35
CA LEU A 349 2.61 -2.24 -15.55
C LEU A 349 1.79 -2.63 -16.78
N ALA A 350 2.25 -3.63 -17.55
CA ALA A 350 1.55 -4.09 -18.75
C ALA A 350 0.31 -4.95 -18.44
N ASN A 351 0.29 -5.58 -17.26
CA ASN A 351 -0.87 -6.22 -16.67
C ASN A 351 -1.14 -5.53 -15.32
N MET A 352 -2.39 -5.15 -15.07
CA MET A 352 -2.83 -4.53 -13.81
C MET A 352 -3.21 -5.54 -12.73
N VAL A 353 -3.25 -6.84 -13.07
CA VAL A 353 -3.36 -7.94 -12.10
C VAL A 353 -4.52 -7.75 -11.11
N ASP A 354 -5.73 -7.69 -11.67
CA ASP A 354 -7.01 -7.46 -10.99
C ASP A 354 -7.20 -6.07 -10.33
N VAL A 355 -6.20 -5.18 -10.33
CA VAL A 355 -6.38 -3.75 -10.05
C VAL A 355 -7.15 -3.07 -11.20
N ASN A 356 -8.07 -2.18 -10.84
CA ASN A 356 -8.89 -1.34 -11.72
C ASN A 356 -8.05 -0.70 -12.85
N PRO A 357 -8.33 -1.03 -14.13
CA PRO A 357 -7.54 -0.57 -15.28
C PRO A 357 -7.43 0.94 -15.46
N TYR A 358 -8.29 1.76 -14.84
CA TYR A 358 -8.13 3.22 -14.87
C TYR A 358 -6.85 3.69 -14.16
N ASN A 359 -6.23 2.85 -13.31
CA ASN A 359 -4.91 3.13 -12.72
C ASN A 359 -3.74 2.83 -13.68
N GLN A 360 -3.97 2.33 -14.90
CA GLN A 360 -2.89 1.89 -15.80
C GLN A 360 -2.11 3.08 -16.39
N MET A 361 -0.86 3.21 -15.94
CA MET A 361 0.09 4.24 -16.35
C MET A 361 1.02 3.80 -17.50
N LEU A 362 0.97 2.52 -17.93
CA LEU A 362 1.68 2.04 -19.12
C LEU A 362 0.73 1.88 -20.32
N ASN A 363 1.00 2.62 -21.40
CA ASN A 363 0.38 2.38 -22.69
C ASN A 363 1.09 1.21 -23.40
N THR A 364 0.45 0.03 -23.37
CA THR A 364 0.97 -1.21 -23.96
C THR A 364 1.08 -1.20 -25.50
N THR A 365 0.53 -0.18 -26.19
CA THR A 365 0.67 -0.01 -27.64
C THR A 365 1.89 0.82 -28.02
N THR A 366 2.23 1.85 -27.24
CA THR A 366 3.42 2.69 -27.47
C THR A 366 4.65 2.24 -26.67
N GLY A 367 4.43 1.43 -25.62
CA GLY A 367 5.44 1.09 -24.61
C GLY A 367 5.80 2.26 -23.68
N GLY A 368 5.10 3.39 -23.76
CA GLY A 368 5.38 4.60 -22.97
C GLY A 368 4.33 4.90 -21.91
N PRO A 369 4.51 5.98 -21.13
CA PRO A 369 3.49 6.44 -20.19
C PRO A 369 2.14 6.66 -20.88
N SER A 370 1.05 6.25 -20.22
CA SER A 370 -0.32 6.55 -20.67
C SER A 370 -0.62 8.03 -20.49
N SER A 371 -1.45 8.61 -21.36
CA SER A 371 -1.82 10.02 -21.29
C SER A 371 -3.31 10.14 -20.93
N PRO A 372 -3.71 11.05 -20.02
CA PRO A 372 -2.84 11.91 -19.19
C PRO A 372 -2.09 11.16 -18.06
N LEU A 373 -2.73 10.18 -17.41
CA LEU A 373 -2.37 9.70 -16.06
C LEU A 373 -0.89 9.31 -15.85
N GLY A 374 -0.31 8.49 -16.73
CA GLY A 374 1.09 8.06 -16.61
C GLY A 374 2.10 9.18 -16.92
N VAL A 375 1.75 10.11 -17.80
CA VAL A 375 2.56 11.31 -18.09
C VAL A 375 2.55 12.25 -16.91
N ASP A 376 1.39 12.53 -16.33
CA ASP A 376 1.28 13.41 -15.17
C ASP A 376 1.90 12.80 -13.90
N TYR A 377 1.86 11.47 -13.77
CA TYR A 377 2.53 10.76 -12.68
C TYR A 377 4.05 10.99 -12.69
N ILE A 378 4.72 10.73 -13.82
CA ILE A 378 6.19 10.83 -13.90
C ILE A 378 6.69 12.28 -13.95
N ASN A 379 5.84 13.25 -14.33
CA ASN A 379 6.21 14.68 -14.38
C ASN A 379 5.72 15.46 -13.15
N VAL A 380 4.83 14.89 -12.32
CA VAL A 380 4.20 15.56 -11.17
C VAL A 380 3.45 16.85 -11.61
N SER A 381 2.71 16.76 -12.71
CA SER A 381 1.99 17.87 -13.35
C SER A 381 0.49 17.90 -13.01
N TRP A 382 0.17 17.72 -11.73
CA TRP A 382 -1.19 17.65 -11.18
C TRP A 382 -1.72 19.01 -10.67
#